data_AF-A0A950RR09-F1
#
_entry.id   AF-A0A950RR09-F1
#
_cell.length_a   1.000
_cell.length_b   1.000
_cell.length_c   1.000
_cell.angle_alpha   90.00
_cell.angle_beta   90.00
_cell.angle_gamma   90.00
#
_symmetry.space_group_name_H-M   'P 1'
#
loop_
_entity.id
_entity.type
_entity.pdbx_description
1 polymer ?
#
loop_
_entity_poly.entity_id
_entity_poly.type
_entity_poly.pdbx_seq_one_letter_code
_entity_poly.pdbx_strand_id
1 'polypeptide(L)'
;DAAPAGRLAGYNLQSFTYNYWSTYGSPEMDRRAEKIQGVKVSSDGRVVSLAVSGFHKGRVYELHLDSIKSAAGEPVLHPEAYYTLNDIPD
;
A
#
# COMPACT_ATOMS: atom_id res chain seq x y z
N ASP A 1 13.57 0.33 11.79
CA ASP A 1 13.36 0.07 13.24
C ASP A 1 11.93 -0.45 13.43
N ALA A 2 11.73 -1.43 14.31
CA ALA A 2 10.43 -2.07 14.52
C ALA A 2 9.40 -1.13 15.15
N ALA A 3 9.84 -0.20 16.02
CA ALA A 3 8.94 0.74 16.68
C ALA A 3 8.22 1.73 15.73
N PRO A 4 8.91 2.40 14.77
CA PRO A 4 8.23 3.26 13.79
C PRO A 4 7.43 2.46 12.76
N ALA A 5 7.90 1.29 12.33
CA ALA A 5 7.18 0.42 11.39
C ALA A 5 5.88 -0.16 11.99
N GLY A 6 5.77 -0.23 13.31
CA GLY A 6 4.56 -0.68 14.01
C GLY A 6 3.44 0.37 14.10
N ARG A 7 3.56 1.53 13.46
CA ARG A 7 2.58 2.62 13.55
C ARG A 7 1.79 2.78 12.25
N LEU A 8 0.46 2.80 12.35
CA LEU A 8 -0.43 3.01 11.20
C LEU A 8 -0.13 4.32 10.45
N ALA A 9 0.22 5.38 11.18
CA ALA A 9 0.52 6.70 10.60
C ALA A 9 1.75 6.71 9.67
N GLY A 10 2.53 5.63 9.62
CA GLY A 10 3.63 5.47 8.67
C GLY A 10 3.23 4.96 7.29
N TYR A 11 1.95 4.67 7.09
CA TYR A 11 1.43 4.03 5.88
C TYR A 11 0.20 4.79 5.38
N ASN A 12 0.19 5.08 4.08
CA ASN A 12 -0.97 5.61 3.38
C ASN A 12 -1.26 4.70 2.19
N LEU A 13 -2.51 4.25 2.06
CA LEU A 13 -2.93 3.35 1.00
C LEU A 13 -4.05 4.02 0.21
N GLN A 14 -3.87 4.06 -1.09
CA GLN A 14 -4.89 4.49 -2.03
C GLN A 14 -5.13 3.40 -3.05
N SER A 15 -6.27 3.46 -3.73
CA SER A 15 -6.53 2.60 -4.87
C SER A 15 -7.19 3.37 -6.00
N PHE A 16 -6.98 2.92 -7.23
CA PHE A 16 -7.61 3.47 -8.42
C PHE A 16 -7.82 2.38 -9.47
N THR A 17 -8.56 2.72 -10.53
CA THR A 17 -8.74 1.88 -11.71
C THR A 17 -8.55 2.69 -12.98
N TYR A 18 -8.55 2.03 -14.13
CA TYR A 18 -8.52 2.66 -15.45
C TYR A 18 -9.78 2.31 -16.24
N ASN A 19 -10.07 3.09 -17.27
CA ASN A 19 -11.09 2.71 -18.24
C ASN A 19 -10.66 1.44 -18.98
N TYR A 20 -11.56 0.47 -19.06
CA TYR A 20 -11.34 -0.74 -19.84
C TYR A 20 -11.88 -0.53 -21.26
N TRP A 21 -11.03 0.02 -22.14
CA TRP A 21 -11.37 0.34 -23.52
C TRP A 21 -10.20 0.10 -24.48
N SER A 22 -10.49 0.10 -25.78
CA SER A 22 -9.47 -0.08 -26.83
C SER A 22 -8.62 1.15 -27.08
N THR A 23 -9.06 2.33 -26.63
CA THR A 23 -8.30 3.57 -26.77
C THR A 23 -7.04 3.51 -25.90
N TYR A 24 -5.90 3.80 -26.49
CA TYR A 24 -4.64 3.78 -25.77
C TYR A 24 -4.60 4.88 -24.71
N GLY A 25 -4.22 4.48 -23.50
CA GLY A 25 -4.19 5.35 -22.33
C GLY A 25 -5.53 5.47 -21.63
N SER A 26 -5.45 5.73 -20.34
CA SER A 26 -6.56 6.16 -19.51
C SER A 26 -5.97 6.98 -18.37
N PRO A 27 -6.60 8.09 -17.95
CA PRO A 27 -6.29 8.64 -16.64
C PRO A 27 -6.62 7.60 -15.57
N GLU A 28 -5.99 7.75 -14.41
CA GLU A 28 -6.48 7.07 -13.20
C GLU A 28 -7.88 7.57 -12.87
N MET A 29 -8.76 6.63 -12.54
CA MET A 29 -10.16 6.88 -12.27
C MET A 29 -10.53 6.32 -10.90
N ASP A 30 -11.57 6.92 -10.31
CA ASP A 30 -12.17 6.44 -9.06
C ASP A 30 -11.13 6.25 -7.95
N ARG A 31 -10.25 7.23 -7.76
CA ARG A 31 -9.21 7.19 -6.72
C ARG A 31 -9.87 7.21 -5.33
N ARG A 32 -9.46 6.31 -4.44
CA ARG A 32 -10.03 6.13 -3.10
C ARG A 32 -8.94 6.02 -2.05
N ALA A 33 -9.18 6.58 -0.88
CA ALA A 33 -8.38 6.31 0.30
C ALA A 33 -8.81 4.97 0.91
N GLU A 34 -7.87 4.06 1.10
CA GLU A 34 -8.11 2.75 1.67
C GLU A 34 -7.78 2.74 3.16
N LYS A 35 -8.65 2.12 3.96
CA LYS A 35 -8.48 2.12 5.42
C LYS A 35 -7.58 0.97 5.85
N ILE A 36 -6.37 1.30 6.31
CA ILE A 36 -5.51 0.38 7.03
C ILE A 36 -6.01 0.28 8.48
N GLN A 37 -6.38 -0.92 8.89
CA GLN A 37 -6.95 -1.22 10.20
C GLN A 37 -5.92 -1.69 11.23
N GLY A 38 -4.81 -2.26 10.75
CA GLY A 38 -3.80 -2.85 11.61
C GLY A 38 -2.46 -2.97 10.91
N VAL A 39 -1.41 -3.03 11.73
CA VAL A 39 -0.04 -3.25 11.28
C VAL A 39 0.63 -4.27 12.20
N LYS A 40 1.33 -5.23 11.61
CA LYS A 40 2.12 -6.22 12.35
C LYS A 40 3.50 -6.32 11.73
N VAL A 41 4.53 -6.12 12.53
CA VAL A 41 5.93 -6.31 12.13
C VAL A 41 6.36 -7.72 12.52
N SER A 42 7.07 -8.43 11.62
CA SER A 42 7.64 -9.74 11.92
C SER A 42 8.73 -9.64 13.01
N SER A 43 9.01 -10.76 13.67
CA SER A 43 10.03 -10.81 14.74
C SER A 43 11.43 -10.44 14.27
N ASP A 44 11.74 -10.64 12.98
CA ASP A 44 13.02 -10.25 12.39
C ASP A 44 13.04 -8.82 11.82
N GLY A 45 11.91 -8.09 11.91
CA GLY A 45 11.79 -6.71 11.46
C GLY A 45 11.83 -6.51 9.95
N ARG A 46 11.73 -7.58 9.16
CA ARG A 46 11.85 -7.53 7.70
C ARG A 46 10.52 -7.59 6.95
N VAL A 47 9.44 -7.94 7.62
CA VAL A 47 8.10 -8.04 7.03
C VAL A 47 7.14 -7.18 7.83
N VAL A 48 6.30 -6.43 7.11
CA VAL A 48 5.16 -5.73 7.67
C VAL A 48 3.89 -6.24 7.00
N SER A 49 2.94 -6.71 7.80
CA SER A 49 1.60 -7.08 7.36
C SER A 49 0.62 -5.96 7.69
N LEU A 50 -0.01 -5.40 6.67
CA LEU A 50 -1.05 -4.38 6.80
C LEU A 50 -2.42 -5.05 6.66
N ALA A 51 -3.27 -4.90 7.67
CA ALA A 51 -4.66 -5.34 7.59
C ALA A 51 -5.48 -4.24 6.93
N VAL A 52 -6.05 -4.53 5.76
CA VAL A 52 -6.86 -3.59 4.99
C VAL A 52 -8.22 -4.23 4.77
N SER A 53 -9.29 -3.45 4.94
CA SER A 53 -10.65 -3.91 4.69
C SER A 53 -11.17 -3.39 3.37
N GLY A 54 -12.06 -4.16 2.74
CA GLY A 54 -12.77 -3.70 1.55
C GLY A 54 -11.92 -3.80 0.28
N PHE A 55 -11.07 -4.82 0.18
CA PHE A 55 -10.38 -5.09 -1.07
C PHE A 55 -11.38 -5.28 -2.22
N HIS A 56 -11.16 -4.51 -3.28
CA HIS A 56 -11.90 -4.56 -4.53
C HIS A 56 -10.98 -5.07 -5.66
N LYS A 57 -11.33 -6.21 -6.24
CA LYS A 57 -10.66 -6.81 -7.40
C LYS A 57 -10.67 -5.85 -8.61
N GLY A 58 -9.61 -5.92 -9.41
CA GLY A 58 -9.44 -5.13 -10.62
C GLY A 58 -8.88 -3.72 -10.41
N ARG A 59 -8.38 -3.43 -9.19
CA ARG A 59 -7.81 -2.12 -8.84
C ARG A 59 -6.31 -2.21 -8.61
N VAL A 60 -5.63 -1.10 -8.85
CA VAL A 60 -4.25 -0.89 -8.43
C VAL A 60 -4.28 -0.24 -7.06
N TYR A 61 -3.51 -0.80 -6.13
CA TYR A 61 -3.26 -0.26 -4.79
C TYR A 61 -1.90 0.40 -4.77
N GLU A 62 -1.87 1.64 -4.35
CA GLU A 62 -0.69 2.50 -4.23
C GLU A 62 -0.42 2.72 -2.74
N LEU A 63 0.69 2.17 -2.25
CA LEU A 63 1.13 2.27 -0.87
C LEU A 63 2.27 3.27 -0.77
N HIS A 64 2.11 4.26 0.11
CA HIS A 64 3.13 5.23 0.48
C HIS A 64 3.67 4.96 1.88
N LEU A 65 4.99 5.08 2.03
CA LEU A 65 5.77 4.84 3.24
C LEU A 65 6.28 6.17 3.82
N ASP A 66 5.38 7.04 4.24
CA ASP A 66 5.65 8.46 4.54
C ASP A 66 6.70 8.70 5.64
N SER A 67 6.77 7.84 6.65
CA SER A 67 7.65 8.02 7.81
C SER A 67 8.47 6.78 8.18
N ILE A 68 8.55 5.81 7.27
CA ILE A 68 9.33 4.58 7.48
C ILE A 68 10.82 4.86 7.26
N LYS A 69 11.64 4.35 8.18
CA LYS A 69 13.09 4.54 8.18
C LYS A 69 13.84 3.27 8.55
N SER A 70 15.08 3.17 8.08
CA SER A 70 16.02 2.13 8.50
C SER A 70 16.33 2.22 10.00
N ALA A 71 16.98 1.20 10.57
CA ALA A 71 17.46 1.27 11.96
C ALA A 71 18.50 2.38 12.18
N ALA A 72 19.21 2.80 11.13
CA ALA A 72 20.15 3.92 11.16
C ALA A 72 19.47 5.29 10.95
N GLY A 73 18.15 5.32 10.74
CA GLY A 73 17.39 6.57 10.51
C GLY A 73 17.34 7.03 9.06
N GLU A 74 17.88 6.25 8.12
CA GLU A 74 17.86 6.55 6.69
C GLU A 74 16.44 6.41 6.12
N PRO A 75 16.01 7.32 5.22
CA PRO A 75 14.71 7.23 4.56
C PRO A 75 14.67 6.08 3.55
N VAL A 76 13.45 5.63 3.21
CA VAL A 76 13.25 4.74 2.07
C VAL A 76 13.50 5.52 0.78
N LEU A 77 14.37 5.01 -0.09
CA LEU A 77 14.72 5.67 -1.35
C LEU A 77 13.51 5.79 -2.31
N HIS A 78 12.70 4.73 -2.37
CA HIS A 78 11.45 4.68 -3.13
C HIS A 78 10.31 4.38 -2.14
N PRO A 79 9.68 5.40 -1.55
CA PRO A 79 8.65 5.22 -0.53
C PRO A 79 7.31 4.76 -1.09
N GLU A 80 7.24 4.42 -2.38
CA GLU A 80 6.02 4.03 -3.08
C GLU A 80 6.09 2.57 -3.53
N ALA A 81 4.98 1.85 -3.38
CA ALA A 81 4.81 0.51 -3.90
C ALA A 81 3.42 0.36 -4.54
N TYR A 82 3.35 -0.42 -5.62
CA TYR A 82 2.12 -0.63 -6.38
C TYR A 82 1.78 -2.11 -6.45
N TYR A 83 0.50 -2.44 -6.25
CA TYR A 83 -0.01 -3.80 -6.31
C TYR A 83 -1.34 -3.85 -7.05
N THR A 84 -1.41 -4.59 -8.15
CA THR A 84 -2.68 -4.86 -8.85
C THR A 84 -3.37 -6.06 -8.24
N LEU A 85 -4.54 -5.85 -7.64
CA LEU A 85 -5.35 -6.93 -7.09
C LEU A 85 -6.16 -7.59 -8.20
N ASN A 86 -5.57 -8.59 -8.83
CA ASN A 86 -6.25 -9.37 -9.88
C ASN A 86 -7.24 -10.38 -9.32
N ASP A 87 -7.02 -10.88 -8.09
CA ASP A 87 -7.91 -11.85 -7.49
C ASP A 87 -7.86 -11.82 -5.95
N ILE A 88 -8.97 -12.23 -5.31
CA ILE A 88 -9.05 -12.40 -3.86
C ILE A 88 -9.21 -13.90 -3.61
N PRO A 89 -8.28 -14.57 -2.90
CA PRO A 89 -8.37 -16.00 -2.62
C PRO A 89 -9.66 -16.39 -1.86
N ASP A 90 -10.18 -17.58 -2.16
CA ASP A 90 -11.32 -18.21 -1.46
C ASP A 90 -10.98 -18.65 -0.02
#